data_AF-A0A965AQN4-F1
#
_entry.id   AF-A0A965AQN4-F1
#
_cell.length_a   1.000
_cell.length_b   1.000
_cell.length_c   1.000
_cell.angle_alpha   90.00
_cell.angle_beta   90.00
_cell.angle_gamma   90.00
#
_symmetry.space_group_name_H-M   'P 1'
#
loop_
_entity.id
_entity.type
_entity.pdbx_description
1 polymer ?
#
loop_
_entity_poly.entity_id
_entity_poly.type
_entity_poly.pdbx_seq_one_letter_code
_entity_poly.pdbx_strand_id
1 'polypeptide(L)'
;VNLTFIQSRPTGAELGSYHFLIDVEGHISDARIGDALMGLKRICEDVRFLGSYPRADKYATEIIRGRSDKDFADASSWLTAVRNGNLT
;
A
#
# COMPACT_ATOMS: atom_id res chain seq x y z
N VAL A 1 -2.56 3.58 5.53
CA VAL A 1 -2.48 4.24 4.21
C VAL A 1 -3.72 5.10 4.08
N ASN A 2 -3.56 6.41 3.97
CA ASN A 2 -4.69 7.34 3.85
C ASN A 2 -4.93 7.65 2.36
N LEU A 3 -6.19 7.85 1.96
CA LEU A 3 -6.55 8.19 0.58
C LEU A 3 -6.87 9.68 0.50
N THR A 4 -6.30 10.37 -0.49
CA THR A 4 -6.65 11.77 -0.79
C THR A 4 -7.60 11.89 -1.97
N PHE A 5 -7.64 10.85 -2.81
CA PHE A 5 -8.50 10.81 -3.99
C PHE A 5 -8.88 9.36 -4.31
N ILE A 6 -10.14 9.17 -4.72
CA ILE A 6 -10.60 7.94 -5.35
C ILE A 6 -11.65 8.26 -6.40
N GLN A 7 -11.50 7.70 -7.59
CA GLN A 7 -12.47 7.84 -8.66
C GLN A 7 -12.64 6.52 -9.42
N SER A 8 -13.88 6.10 -9.59
CA SER A 8 -14.25 4.99 -10.48
C SER A 8 -14.43 5.47 -11.92
N ARG A 9 -13.93 4.68 -12.88
CA ARG A 9 -14.17 4.86 -14.31
C ARG A 9 -14.65 3.53 -14.90
N PRO A 10 -15.77 3.49 -15.63
CA PRO A 10 -16.17 2.28 -16.32
C PRO A 10 -15.10 1.91 -17.36
N THR A 11 -14.73 0.64 -17.45
CA THR A 11 -13.72 0.18 -18.43
C THR A 11 -14.32 0.06 -19.83
N GLY A 12 -15.64 -0.14 -19.93
CA GLY A 12 -16.33 -0.43 -21.19
C GLY A 12 -16.14 -1.86 -21.68
N ALA A 13 -15.41 -2.72 -20.95
CA ALA A 13 -15.20 -4.11 -21.31
C ALA A 13 -16.46 -4.97 -21.06
N GLU A 14 -16.99 -4.92 -19.84
CA GLU A 14 -18.21 -5.63 -19.44
C GLU A 14 -19.00 -4.80 -18.42
N LEU A 15 -20.30 -5.07 -18.29
CA LEU A 15 -21.15 -4.41 -17.31
C LEU A 15 -20.63 -4.71 -15.89
N GLY A 16 -20.31 -3.68 -15.12
CA GLY A 16 -19.76 -3.82 -13.78
C GLY A 16 -18.22 -3.87 -13.70
N SER A 17 -17.52 -3.76 -14.83
CA SER A 17 -16.05 -3.62 -14.85
C SER A 17 -15.63 -2.16 -14.66
N TYR A 18 -14.76 -1.91 -13.68
CA TYR A 18 -14.28 -0.57 -13.33
C TYR A 18 -12.76 -0.53 -13.16
N HIS A 19 -12.17 0.60 -13.55
CA HIS A 19 -10.86 1.02 -13.06
C HIS A 19 -11.04 2.04 -11.94
N PHE A 20 -10.21 1.95 -10.91
CA PHE A 20 -10.14 2.95 -9.85
C PHE A 20 -8.83 3.72 -9.98
N LEU A 21 -8.93 5.04 -10.09
CA LEU A 21 -7.81 5.95 -9.93
C LEU A 21 -7.76 6.36 -8.46
N ILE A 22 -6.60 6.22 -7.83
CA ILE A 22 -6.44 6.40 -6.39
C ILE A 22 -5.15 7.18 -6.14
N ASP A 23 -5.25 8.26 -5.36
CA ASP A 23 -4.10 8.92 -4.75
C ASP A 23 -4.05 8.60 -3.26
N VAL A 24 -2.84 8.32 -2.77
CA VAL A 24 -2.59 7.89 -1.39
C VAL A 24 -1.48 8.70 -0.76
N GLU A 25 -1.57 8.89 0.56
CA GLU A 25 -0.47 9.48 1.33
C GLU A 25 0.60 8.42 1.66
N GLY A 26 1.77 8.58 1.05
CA GLY A 26 2.96 7.77 1.29
C GLY A 26 3.86 7.68 0.06
N HIS A 27 4.99 6.99 0.21
CA HIS A 27 5.95 6.73 -0.87
C HIS A 27 6.05 5.22 -1.16
N ILE A 28 6.38 4.82 -2.38
CA ILE A 28 6.61 3.41 -2.76
C ILE A 28 7.69 2.72 -1.90
N SER A 29 8.62 3.51 -1.35
CA SER A 29 9.66 3.02 -0.45
C SER A 29 9.17 2.71 0.96
N ASP A 30 7.98 3.19 1.33
CA ASP A 30 7.39 2.94 2.63
C ASP A 30 6.85 1.51 2.68
N ALA A 31 7.18 0.76 3.74
CA ALA A 31 6.81 -0.65 3.87
C ALA A 31 5.29 -0.86 3.79
N ARG A 32 4.52 0.04 4.41
CA ARG A 32 3.04 0.02 4.40
C ARG A 32 2.43 0.21 3.00
N ILE A 33 3.10 0.95 2.12
CA ILE A 33 2.64 1.17 0.74
C ILE A 33 2.97 -0.06 -0.10
N GLY A 34 4.17 -0.62 0.05
CA GLY A 34 4.55 -1.88 -0.56
C GLY A 34 3.59 -3.02 -0.21
N ASP A 35 3.27 -3.20 1.07
CA ASP A 35 2.34 -4.24 1.52
C ASP A 35 0.92 -4.06 0.94
N ALA A 36 0.42 -2.82 0.91
CA ALA A 36 -0.87 -2.51 0.29
C ALA A 36 -0.90 -2.84 -1.21
N LEU A 37 0.16 -2.48 -1.96
CA LEU A 37 0.28 -2.81 -3.38
C LEU A 37 0.37 -4.31 -3.62
N MET A 38 1.10 -5.04 -2.78
CA MET A 38 1.11 -6.52 -2.82
C MET A 38 -0.29 -7.09 -2.59
N GLY A 39 -1.06 -6.51 -1.67
CA GLY A 39 -2.47 -6.85 -1.45
C GLY A 39 -3.32 -6.64 -2.70
N LEU A 40 -3.24 -5.46 -3.31
CA LEU A 40 -3.95 -5.13 -4.54
C LEU A 40 -3.59 -6.08 -5.68
N LYS A 41 -2.30 -6.38 -5.87
CA LYS A 41 -1.86 -7.26 -6.96
C LYS A 41 -2.39 -8.69 -6.85
N ARG A 42 -2.74 -9.15 -5.64
CA ARG A 42 -3.36 -10.48 -5.43
C ARG A 42 -4.86 -10.51 -5.76
N ILE A 43 -5.53 -9.35 -5.75
CA ILE A 43 -6.99 -9.25 -5.85
C ILE A 43 -7.42 -8.69 -7.21
N CYS A 44 -6.74 -7.64 -7.68
CA CYS A 44 -7.08 -6.94 -8.90
C CYS A 44 -6.46 -7.61 -10.13
N GLU A 45 -7.20 -7.63 -11.23
CA GLU A 45 -6.74 -8.15 -12.53
C GLU A 45 -5.49 -7.39 -13.03
N ASP A 46 -5.56 -6.05 -13.02
CA ASP A 46 -4.46 -5.17 -13.36
C ASP A 46 -4.25 -4.12 -12.27
N VAL A 47 -2.99 -3.77 -12.01
CA VAL A 47 -2.57 -2.71 -11.08
C VAL A 47 -1.44 -1.94 -11.74
N ARG A 48 -1.67 -0.65 -12.02
CA ARG A 48 -0.68 0.23 -12.63
C ARG A 48 -0.17 1.23 -11.62
N PHE A 49 1.13 1.21 -11.37
CA PHE A 49 1.79 2.19 -10.53
C PHE A 49 2.15 3.43 -11.37
N LEU A 50 1.55 4.58 -11.03
CA LEU A 50 1.75 5.83 -11.76
C LEU A 50 2.89 6.69 -11.19
N GLY A 51 3.49 6.29 -10.07
CA GLY A 51 4.62 6.98 -9.44
C GLY A 51 4.37 7.36 -7.99
N SER A 52 5.43 7.78 -7.32
CA SER A 52 5.39 8.48 -6.04
C SER A 52 6.09 9.82 -6.20
N TYR A 53 5.51 10.87 -5.65
CA TYR A 53 5.98 12.24 -5.84
C TYR A 53 5.78 13.07 -4.57
N PRO A 54 6.61 14.11 -4.33
CA PRO A 54 6.42 15.00 -3.19
C PRO A 54 5.07 15.71 -3.25
N ARG A 55 4.38 15.77 -2.11
CA ARG A 55 3.12 16.51 -2.02
C ARG A 55 3.35 18.02 -2.17
N ALA A 56 2.47 18.68 -2.92
CA ALA A 56 2.62 20.11 -3.24
C ALA A 56 2.59 21.02 -1.99
N ASP A 57 1.74 20.69 -1.01
CA ASP A 57 1.59 21.46 0.24
C ASP A 57 2.65 21.12 1.32
N LYS A 58 3.53 20.14 1.03
CA LYS A 58 4.64 19.70 1.88
C LYS A 58 4.27 19.18 3.28
N TYR A 59 3.01 18.85 3.58
CA TYR A 59 2.76 18.19 4.86
C TYR A 59 3.28 16.75 4.85
N ALA A 60 3.90 16.37 5.96
CA ALA A 60 4.32 15.00 6.20
C ALA A 60 3.10 14.08 6.36
N THR A 61 3.22 12.86 5.86
CA THR A 61 2.22 11.82 6.09
C THR A 61 2.21 11.43 7.57
N GLU A 62 1.03 11.40 8.17
CA GLU A 62 0.87 10.91 9.54
C GLU A 62 1.04 9.38 9.58
N ILE A 63 1.97 8.90 10.41
CA ILE A 63 2.22 7.48 10.60
C ILE A 63 1.64 7.06 11.94
N ILE A 64 0.50 6.38 11.89
CA ILE A 64 -0.16 5.79 13.06
C ILE A 64 0.69 4.61 13.57
N ARG A 65 0.72 4.40 14.89
CA ARG A 65 1.38 3.26 15.54
C ARG A 65 1.06 1.94 14.84
N GLY A 66 2.07 1.08 14.69
CA GLY A 66 1.95 -0.22 14.03
C GLY A 66 2.00 -0.14 12.50
N ARG A 67 2.28 1.04 11.93
CA ARG A 67 2.37 1.26 10.48
C ARG A 67 3.65 2.00 10.04
N SER A 68 4.62 2.17 10.95
CA SER A 68 5.94 2.67 10.60
C SER A 68 6.77 1.58 9.93
N ASP A 69 7.79 1.96 9.16
CA ASP A 69 8.67 0.97 8.53
C ASP A 69 9.38 0.09 9.56
N LYS A 70 9.68 0.64 10.74
CA LYS A 70 10.19 -0.13 11.88
C LYS A 70 9.21 -1.20 12.33
N ASP A 71 7.92 -0.87 12.46
CA ASP A 71 6.90 -1.85 12.87
C ASP A 71 6.84 -3.03 11.89
N PHE A 72 6.92 -2.74 10.58
CA PHE A 72 6.96 -3.77 9.53
C PHE A 72 8.25 -4.60 9.59
N ALA A 73 9.40 -3.97 9.79
CA ALA A 73 10.69 -4.66 9.91
C ALA A 73 10.75 -5.56 11.15
N ASP A 74 10.25 -5.07 12.30
CA ASP A 74 10.19 -5.82 13.55
C ASP A 74 9.22 -7.02 13.39
N ALA A 75 8.05 -6.83 12.77
CA ALA A 75 7.10 -7.91 12.49
C ALA A 75 7.66 -8.97 11.53
N SER A 76 8.39 -8.55 10.48
CA SER A 76 9.05 -9.46 9.53
C SER A 76 10.15 -10.28 10.20
N SER A 77 10.96 -9.64 11.03
CA SER A 77 11.99 -10.29 11.85
C SER A 77 11.37 -11.33 12.79
N TRP A 78 10.30 -10.96 13.50
CA TRP A 78 9.56 -11.86 14.36
C TRP A 78 8.99 -13.06 13.60
N LEU A 79 8.32 -12.85 12.47
CA LEU A 79 7.74 -13.93 11.66
C LEU A 79 8.82 -14.88 11.14
N THR A 80 9.98 -14.35 10.77
CA THR A 80 11.14 -15.16 10.39
C THR A 80 11.60 -16.04 11.55
N ALA A 81 11.68 -15.50 12.76
CA ALA A 81 12.00 -16.28 13.96
C ALA A 81 10.95 -17.37 14.25
N VAL A 82 9.64 -17.08 14.11
CA VAL A 82 8.57 -18.09 14.23
C VAL A 82 8.79 -19.24 13.25
N ARG A 83 8.99 -18.92 11.97
CA ARG A 83 9.14 -19.92 10.90
C ARG A 83 10.38 -20.80 11.07
N ASN A 84 11.41 -20.27 11.72
CA ASN A 84 12.64 -20.99 12.03
C ASN A 84 12.57 -21.79 13.34
N GLY A 85 11.50 -21.66 14.12
CA GLY A 85 11.37 -22.31 15.44
C GLY A 85 12.22 -21.67 16.54
N ASN A 86 12.64 -20.41 16.36
CA ASN A 86 13.58 -19.70 17.25
C ASN A 86 12.89 -18.86 18.35
N LEU A 87 11.57 -18.98 18.48
CA LEU A 87 10.80 -18.35 19.57
C LEU A 87 10.48 -19.42 20.61
N THR A 88 11.44 -19.67 21.49
CA THR A 88 11.25 -20.39 22.76
C THR A 88 10.84 -19.44 23.86
#